data_AF-R9J560-F1
#
_entry.id   AF-R9J560-F1
#
_cell.length_a   1.000
_cell.length_b   1.000
_cell.length_c   1.000
_cell.angle_alpha   90.00
_cell.angle_beta   90.00
_cell.angle_gamma   90.00
#
_symmetry.space_group_name_H-M   'P 1'
#
loop_
_entity.id
_entity.type
_entity.pdbx_description
1 polymer ?
#
loop_
_entity_poly.entity_id
_entity_poly.type
_entity_poly.pdbx_seq_one_letter_code
_entity_poly.pdbx_strand_id
1 'polypeptide(L)'
;MNLETQKIELHFDKADYMALSDDLKGEIKSNYLFSRKSGVWISRAKFPNLWRAEAVAKKLGLDNGGKVGETLTFAEQMERKAERAEARAERYDNKSEKAQERAEALQKPINDMHGDIAFFTQPNINSSAGRAFTNRRNRMFSAWEKGFEEFRKSEYYAERAAIARQTAEDTKPTDKGFIDRRIKDAEKTIKAQRKNIEYYRKYLERIENGEKIKRYNGDIFTAEMVQEWIENAELIIENAISKSIYYHECMEEAGGVAFSKDNIKEGYIVELNRWGKCRVIGTGKVNISYSIMEGGAAGYGGKAAYAEIKSIISEEVPEKPEHPFKVGDSYTVQVWNSEKCTREPKEYIVTKITSQRVTLKTGEERAVSRKPRRFKDNSTNGFSWAIGVVDGYGGTIYKKETDMK
;
A
#
# COMPACT_ATOMS: atom_id res chain seq x y z
N MET A 1 -2.66 27.03 10.09
CA MET A 1 -2.12 25.71 9.70
C MET A 1 -0.65 25.64 10.07
N ASN A 2 -0.24 24.62 10.81
CA ASN A 2 1.17 24.35 11.11
C ASN A 2 1.81 23.64 9.90
N LEU A 3 2.80 24.28 9.26
CA LEU A 3 3.46 23.80 8.04
C LEU A 3 4.38 22.61 8.29
N GLU A 4 4.99 22.50 9.48
CA GLU A 4 5.85 21.37 9.84
C GLU A 4 5.07 20.06 9.92
N THR A 5 3.83 20.13 10.42
CA THR A 5 2.98 18.94 10.61
C THR A 5 1.91 18.78 9.53
N GLN A 6 1.67 19.84 8.76
CA GLN A 6 0.60 19.99 7.77
C GLN A 6 -0.79 19.78 8.37
N LYS A 7 -0.98 20.30 9.59
CA LYS A 7 -2.21 20.15 10.37
C LYS A 7 -2.76 21.49 10.80
N ILE A 8 -4.08 21.55 10.94
CA ILE A 8 -4.76 22.66 11.61
C ILE A 8 -4.63 22.46 13.12
N GLU A 9 -4.30 23.54 13.81
CA GLU A 9 -4.24 23.64 15.27
C GLU A 9 -5.33 24.63 15.70
N LEU A 10 -6.16 24.24 16.66
CA LEU A 10 -7.11 25.13 17.31
C LEU A 10 -6.57 25.50 18.68
N HIS A 11 -6.52 26.80 18.92
CA HIS A 11 -6.12 27.40 20.19
C HIS A 11 -7.38 27.84 20.92
N PHE A 12 -7.53 27.38 22.17
CA PHE A 12 -8.63 27.74 23.04
C PHE A 12 -8.08 28.07 24.41
N ASP A 13 -8.68 29.07 25.06
CA ASP A 13 -8.62 29.12 26.50
C ASP A 13 -9.49 28.01 27.10
N LYS A 14 -9.06 27.52 28.26
CA LYS A 14 -9.78 26.43 28.94
C LYS A 14 -11.22 26.82 29.25
N ALA A 15 -11.45 28.08 29.61
CA ALA A 15 -12.80 28.60 29.89
C ALA A 15 -13.69 28.53 28.63
N ASP A 16 -13.17 28.99 27.49
CA ASP A 16 -13.90 29.00 26.22
C ASP A 16 -14.28 27.59 25.77
N TYR A 17 -13.34 26.64 25.85
CA TYR A 17 -13.64 25.25 25.51
C TYR A 17 -14.71 24.66 26.43
N MET A 18 -14.69 24.98 27.74
CA MET A 18 -15.66 24.47 28.69
C MET A 18 -17.05 25.09 28.50
N ALA A 19 -17.12 26.33 28.00
CA ALA A 19 -18.36 27.01 27.67
C ALA A 19 -19.06 26.47 26.40
N LEU A 20 -18.35 25.75 25.52
CA LEU A 20 -18.94 25.11 24.34
C LEU A 20 -20.01 24.08 24.72
N SER A 21 -21.03 23.95 23.88
CA SER A 21 -22.02 22.88 23.99
C SER A 21 -21.38 21.50 23.82
N ASP A 22 -22.01 20.46 24.36
CA ASP A 22 -21.50 19.09 24.26
C ASP A 22 -21.45 18.59 22.81
N ASP A 23 -22.38 19.03 21.95
CA ASP A 23 -22.38 18.72 20.52
C ASP A 23 -21.12 19.27 19.82
N LEU A 24 -20.78 20.53 20.07
CA LEU A 24 -19.58 21.17 19.51
C LEU A 24 -18.31 20.50 20.04
N LYS A 25 -18.26 20.17 21.33
CA LYS A 25 -17.17 19.39 21.92
C LYS A 25 -17.05 18.00 21.26
N GLY A 26 -18.16 17.36 20.92
CA GLY A 26 -18.22 16.10 20.20
C GLY A 26 -17.63 16.19 18.78
N GLU A 27 -17.97 17.24 18.04
CA GLU A 27 -17.43 17.50 16.71
C GLU A 27 -15.91 17.76 16.73
N ILE A 28 -15.44 18.53 17.72
CA ILE A 28 -14.00 18.76 17.94
C ILE A 28 -13.31 17.42 18.20
N LYS A 29 -13.77 16.62 19.16
CA LYS A 29 -13.15 15.32 19.50
C LYS A 29 -13.11 14.33 18.32
N SER A 30 -14.10 14.43 17.43
CA SER A 30 -14.20 13.59 16.23
C SER A 30 -13.18 13.97 15.15
N ASN A 31 -12.81 15.26 15.03
CA ASN A 31 -11.94 15.76 13.97
C ASN A 31 -10.54 16.17 14.45
N TYR A 32 -10.36 16.36 15.76
CA TYR A 32 -9.13 16.84 16.40
C TYR A 32 -8.73 15.92 17.56
N LEU A 33 -7.45 16.01 17.93
CA LEU A 33 -6.85 15.35 19.09
C LEU A 33 -6.19 16.41 19.96
N PHE A 34 -6.52 16.46 21.24
CA PHE A 34 -5.85 17.37 22.17
C PHE A 34 -4.41 16.92 22.44
N SER A 35 -3.46 17.80 22.23
CA SER A 35 -2.05 17.58 22.54
C SER A 35 -1.73 18.21 23.89
N ARG A 36 -1.45 17.38 24.91
CA ARG A 36 -1.02 17.87 26.22
C ARG A 36 0.32 18.62 26.16
N LYS A 37 1.20 18.27 25.22
CA LYS A 37 2.53 18.88 25.08
C LYS A 37 2.44 20.32 24.61
N SER A 38 1.56 20.60 23.64
CA SER A 38 1.42 21.92 23.03
C SER A 38 0.21 22.71 23.53
N GLY A 39 -0.67 22.10 24.33
CA GLY A 39 -1.85 22.76 24.89
C GLY A 39 -2.94 23.07 23.85
N VAL A 40 -2.88 22.48 22.66
CA VAL A 40 -3.77 22.81 21.53
C VAL A 40 -4.46 21.57 20.97
N TRP A 41 -5.57 21.79 20.24
CA TRP A 41 -6.27 20.73 19.52
C TRP A 41 -5.71 20.60 18.11
N ILE A 42 -5.15 19.43 17.79
CA ILE A 42 -4.49 19.18 16.51
C ILE A 42 -5.40 18.33 15.64
N SER A 43 -5.65 18.77 14.40
CA SER A 43 -6.49 18.03 13.45
C SER A 43 -6.00 16.60 13.23
N ARG A 44 -6.94 15.66 13.07
CA ARG A 44 -6.64 14.25 12.79
C ARG A 44 -6.14 14.09 11.36
N ALA A 45 -6.81 14.75 10.42
CA ALA A 45 -6.40 14.83 9.02
C ALA A 45 -5.13 15.66 8.84
N LYS A 46 -4.55 15.58 7.65
CA LYS A 46 -3.43 16.41 7.19
C LYS A 46 -3.78 17.03 5.86
N PHE A 47 -3.13 18.14 5.52
CA PHE A 47 -3.17 18.69 4.17
C PHE A 47 -2.86 17.60 3.14
N PRO A 48 -3.58 17.54 2.00
CA PRO A 48 -4.64 18.45 1.54
C PRO A 48 -6.07 18.12 2.03
N ASN A 49 -6.24 17.13 2.90
CA ASN A 49 -7.57 16.61 3.28
C ASN A 49 -8.16 17.32 4.52
N LEU A 50 -8.07 18.64 4.59
CA LEU A 50 -8.42 19.42 5.79
C LEU A 50 -9.88 19.91 5.84
N TRP A 51 -10.66 19.69 4.78
CA TRP A 51 -12.06 20.13 4.64
C TRP A 51 -12.91 20.01 5.92
N ARG A 52 -12.94 18.83 6.56
CA ARG A 52 -13.78 18.63 7.76
C ARG A 52 -13.27 19.40 8.97
N ALA A 53 -11.94 19.49 9.11
CA ALA A 53 -11.31 20.24 10.18
C ALA A 53 -11.61 21.75 10.00
N GLU A 54 -11.50 22.26 8.79
CA GLU A 54 -11.84 23.64 8.43
C GLU A 54 -13.32 23.95 8.66
N ALA A 55 -14.22 23.05 8.27
CA ALA A 55 -15.66 23.22 8.47
C ALA A 55 -16.01 23.34 9.97
N VAL A 56 -15.40 22.51 10.81
CA VAL A 56 -15.57 22.59 12.27
C VAL A 56 -15.01 23.90 12.82
N ALA A 57 -13.82 24.34 12.37
CA ALA A 57 -13.24 25.61 12.80
C ALA A 57 -14.14 26.82 12.44
N LYS A 58 -14.68 26.83 11.21
CA LYS A 58 -15.63 27.86 10.75
C LYS A 58 -16.93 27.83 11.55
N LYS A 59 -17.47 26.65 11.86
CA LYS A 59 -18.68 26.50 12.67
C LYS A 59 -18.50 27.04 14.09
N LEU A 60 -17.28 26.95 14.63
CA LEU A 60 -16.91 27.50 15.94
C LEU A 60 -16.67 29.02 15.90
N GLY A 61 -16.73 29.65 14.73
CA GLY A 61 -16.49 31.09 14.56
C GLY A 61 -15.03 31.48 14.85
N LEU A 62 -14.09 30.56 14.70
CA LEU A 62 -12.67 30.83 14.95
C LEU A 62 -12.04 31.56 13.76
N ASP A 63 -11.19 32.54 14.08
CA ASP A 63 -10.42 33.28 13.09
C ASP A 63 -9.29 32.43 12.51
N ASN A 64 -8.99 32.66 11.22
CA ASN A 64 -7.88 32.00 10.55
C ASN A 64 -6.55 32.68 10.92
N GLY A 65 -5.81 32.08 11.87
CA GLY A 65 -4.48 32.54 12.27
C GLY A 65 -3.36 32.37 11.23
N GLY A 66 -3.67 31.98 9.99
CA GLY A 66 -2.69 31.86 8.91
C GLY A 66 -1.81 30.60 8.97
N LYS A 67 -0.73 30.58 8.19
CA LYS A 67 0.25 29.49 8.13
C LYS A 67 1.41 29.81 9.10
N VAL A 68 1.83 28.84 9.92
CA VAL A 68 2.90 28.99 10.92
C VAL A 68 3.93 27.86 10.80
N GLY A 69 5.18 28.15 11.16
CA GLY A 69 6.30 27.21 11.05
C GLY A 69 6.85 27.06 9.63
N GLU A 70 7.82 26.18 9.46
CA GLU A 70 8.47 25.93 8.17
C GLU A 70 7.97 24.62 7.53
N THR A 71 7.92 24.58 6.20
CA THR A 71 7.57 23.35 5.48
C THR A 71 8.76 22.41 5.50
N LEU A 72 8.64 21.33 6.26
CA LEU A 72 9.66 20.28 6.29
C LEU A 72 9.63 19.46 5.01
N THR A 73 10.81 19.15 4.50
CA THR A 73 11.02 18.16 3.45
C THR A 73 10.50 16.79 3.91
N PHE A 74 10.17 15.93 2.95
CA PHE A 74 9.73 14.58 3.25
C PHE A 74 10.83 13.77 3.97
N ALA A 75 12.10 14.00 3.65
CA ALA A 75 13.24 13.39 4.35
C ALA A 75 13.26 13.77 5.84
N GLU A 76 13.19 15.07 6.17
CA GLU A 76 13.13 15.56 7.55
C GLU A 76 11.88 15.04 8.30
N GLN A 77 10.74 14.91 7.60
CA GLN A 77 9.54 14.32 8.19
C GLN A 77 9.76 12.84 8.55
N MET A 78 10.51 12.09 7.75
CA MET A 78 10.84 10.69 8.00
C MET A 78 11.89 10.56 9.12
N GLU A 79 12.88 11.44 9.17
CA GLU A 79 13.87 11.51 10.26
C GLU A 79 13.21 11.82 11.60
N ARG A 80 12.39 12.88 11.68
CA ARG A 80 11.61 13.19 12.90
C ARG A 80 10.67 12.06 13.31
N LYS A 81 10.25 11.20 12.38
CA LYS A 81 9.44 10.01 12.69
C LYS A 81 10.31 8.90 13.27
N ALA A 82 11.52 8.69 12.72
CA ALA A 82 12.52 7.76 13.25
C ALA A 82 12.91 8.16 14.68
N GLU A 83 13.34 9.40 14.90
CA GLU A 83 13.71 9.92 16.22
C GLU A 83 12.58 9.74 17.27
N ARG A 84 11.33 10.02 16.88
CA ARG A 84 10.17 9.83 17.76
C ARG A 84 9.93 8.35 18.11
N ALA A 85 10.25 7.45 17.20
CA ALA A 85 10.13 6.02 17.38
C ALA A 85 11.30 5.48 18.24
N GLU A 86 12.52 5.95 18.03
CA GLU A 86 13.70 5.66 18.85
C GLU A 86 13.54 6.13 20.28
N ALA A 87 13.19 7.40 20.49
CA ALA A 87 12.89 7.94 21.82
C ALA A 87 11.73 7.19 22.51
N ARG A 88 10.83 6.56 21.72
CA ARG A 88 9.78 5.70 22.28
C ARG A 88 10.34 4.33 22.66
N ALA A 89 11.22 3.74 21.85
CA ALA A 89 11.92 2.51 22.17
C ALA A 89 12.70 2.66 23.49
N GLU A 90 13.52 3.70 23.62
CA GLU A 90 14.29 3.98 24.84
C GLU A 90 13.39 4.09 26.08
N ARG A 91 12.25 4.78 25.97
CA ARG A 91 11.30 4.86 27.10
C ARG A 91 10.70 3.51 27.46
N TYR A 92 10.51 2.60 26.51
CA TYR A 92 10.01 1.27 26.78
C TYR A 92 11.10 0.37 27.34
N ASP A 93 12.33 0.47 26.87
CA ASP A 93 13.49 -0.23 27.45
C ASP A 93 13.65 0.13 28.93
N ASN A 94 13.68 1.43 29.24
CA ASN A 94 13.73 1.93 30.62
C ASN A 94 12.57 1.40 31.50
N LYS A 95 11.38 1.17 30.91
CA LYS A 95 10.24 0.61 31.64
C LYS A 95 10.37 -0.90 31.80
N SER A 96 10.91 -1.58 30.79
CA SER A 96 11.18 -3.01 30.79
C SER A 96 12.19 -3.36 31.88
N GLU A 97 13.31 -2.63 31.93
CA GLU A 97 14.37 -2.80 32.92
C GLU A 97 13.84 -2.54 34.34
N LYS A 98 13.13 -1.43 34.57
CA LYS A 98 12.53 -1.14 35.88
C LYS A 98 11.50 -2.18 36.32
N ALA A 99 10.74 -2.76 35.39
CA ALA A 99 9.81 -3.83 35.70
C ALA A 99 10.55 -5.12 36.05
N GLN A 100 11.63 -5.43 35.33
CA GLN A 100 12.50 -6.57 35.62
C GLN A 100 13.17 -6.43 37.00
N GLU A 101 13.79 -5.29 37.30
CA GLU A 101 14.41 -5.02 38.61
C GLU A 101 13.41 -5.17 39.76
N ARG A 102 12.16 -4.70 39.57
CA ARG A 102 11.08 -4.87 40.55
C ARG A 102 10.67 -6.33 40.70
N ALA A 103 10.57 -7.06 39.60
CA ALA A 103 10.24 -8.48 39.61
C ALA A 103 11.30 -9.30 40.38
N GLU A 104 12.57 -9.06 40.08
CA GLU A 104 13.71 -9.66 40.76
C GLU A 104 13.70 -9.33 42.25
N ALA A 105 13.48 -8.06 42.62
CA ALA A 105 13.38 -7.64 44.02
C ALA A 105 12.19 -8.30 44.76
N LEU A 106 11.06 -8.51 44.09
CA LEU A 106 9.88 -9.16 44.65
C LEU A 106 10.05 -10.67 44.84
N GLN A 107 10.77 -11.35 43.94
CA GLN A 107 11.02 -12.78 44.03
C GLN A 107 12.21 -13.13 44.92
N LYS A 108 13.17 -12.22 45.07
CA LYS A 108 14.39 -12.41 45.86
C LYS A 108 14.14 -13.04 47.24
N PRO A 109 13.17 -12.58 48.07
CA PRO A 109 12.92 -13.20 49.37
C PRO A 109 12.59 -14.70 49.31
N ILE A 110 11.80 -15.15 48.33
CA ILE A 110 11.49 -16.58 48.16
C ILE A 110 12.71 -17.32 47.57
N ASN A 111 13.38 -16.73 46.60
CA ASN A 111 14.57 -17.31 45.96
C ASN A 111 15.73 -17.48 46.96
N ASP A 112 15.89 -16.56 47.91
CA ASP A 112 16.88 -16.64 48.98
C ASP A 112 16.60 -17.81 49.95
N MET A 113 15.35 -18.28 50.06
CA MET A 113 14.98 -19.47 50.84
C MET A 113 15.13 -20.77 50.04
N HIS A 114 15.54 -20.71 48.77
CA HIS A 114 15.69 -21.89 47.94
C HIS A 114 16.70 -22.88 48.55
N GLY A 115 16.29 -24.13 48.74
CA GLY A 115 17.08 -25.15 49.44
C GLY A 115 16.80 -25.27 50.95
N ASP A 116 16.11 -24.30 51.56
CA ASP A 116 15.57 -24.45 52.92
C ASP A 116 14.25 -25.22 52.89
N ILE A 117 14.36 -26.55 52.86
CA ILE A 117 13.19 -27.45 52.85
C ILE A 117 12.31 -27.23 54.09
N ALA A 118 12.90 -26.86 55.23
CA ALA A 118 12.15 -26.63 56.45
C ALA A 118 11.23 -25.40 56.32
N PHE A 119 11.69 -24.32 55.67
CA PHE A 119 10.85 -23.15 55.41
C PHE A 119 9.58 -23.48 54.61
N PHE A 120 9.72 -24.34 53.59
CA PHE A 120 8.60 -24.70 52.70
C PHE A 120 7.66 -25.76 53.28
N THR A 121 8.18 -26.69 54.07
CA THR A 121 7.43 -27.88 54.51
C THR A 121 6.91 -27.81 55.95
N GLN A 122 7.38 -26.85 56.76
CA GLN A 122 6.92 -26.72 58.14
C GLN A 122 5.38 -26.53 58.22
N PRO A 123 4.69 -27.31 59.08
CA PRO A 123 3.25 -27.20 59.24
C PRO A 123 2.87 -25.87 59.92
N ASN A 124 1.67 -25.39 59.63
CA ASN A 124 1.15 -24.17 60.26
C ASN A 124 0.80 -24.44 61.73
N ILE A 125 1.68 -24.03 62.64
CA ILE A 125 1.45 -24.17 64.08
C ILE A 125 0.51 -23.06 64.56
N ASN A 126 -0.56 -23.43 65.26
CA ASN A 126 -1.53 -22.49 65.83
C ASN A 126 -1.04 -21.84 67.13
N SER A 127 0.13 -21.19 67.07
CA SER A 127 0.74 -20.40 68.15
C SER A 127 1.03 -18.98 67.66
N SER A 128 1.33 -18.04 68.56
CA SER A 128 1.68 -16.66 68.18
C SER A 128 2.85 -16.62 67.18
N ALA A 129 3.93 -17.37 67.45
CA ALA A 129 5.08 -17.48 66.57
C ALA A 129 4.75 -18.22 65.24
N GLY A 130 3.95 -19.29 65.29
CA GLY A 130 3.55 -20.04 64.10
C GLY A 130 2.65 -19.23 63.15
N ARG A 131 1.74 -18.41 63.70
CA ARG A 131 0.93 -17.46 62.91
C ARG A 131 1.79 -16.37 62.27
N ALA A 132 2.76 -15.82 63.00
CA ALA A 132 3.70 -14.83 62.45
C ALA A 132 4.55 -15.40 61.30
N PHE A 133 5.06 -16.63 61.46
CA PHE A 133 5.78 -17.35 60.40
C PHE A 133 4.89 -17.60 59.17
N THR A 134 3.68 -18.12 59.38
CA THR A 134 2.70 -18.36 58.29
C THR A 134 2.40 -17.08 57.52
N ASN A 135 2.17 -15.96 58.23
CA ASN A 135 1.92 -14.65 57.61
C ASN A 135 3.15 -14.15 56.83
N ARG A 136 4.36 -14.34 57.34
CA ARG A 136 5.60 -14.00 56.62
C ARG A 136 5.71 -14.80 55.33
N ARG A 137 5.53 -16.12 55.41
CA ARG A 137 5.59 -17.03 54.25
C ARG A 137 4.54 -16.67 53.19
N ASN A 138 3.29 -16.41 53.60
CA ASN A 138 2.23 -16.00 52.68
C ASN A 138 2.55 -14.66 51.99
N ARG A 139 3.08 -13.66 52.72
CA ARG A 139 3.52 -12.40 52.11
C ARG A 139 4.61 -12.61 51.08
N MET A 140 5.57 -13.49 51.37
CA MET A 140 6.66 -13.82 50.45
C MET A 140 6.14 -14.52 49.19
N PHE A 141 5.21 -15.47 49.30
CA PHE A 141 4.57 -16.09 48.14
C PHE A 141 3.73 -15.10 47.33
N SER A 142 2.93 -14.25 47.98
CA SER A 142 2.17 -13.22 47.26
C SER A 142 3.07 -12.18 46.58
N ALA A 143 4.24 -11.87 47.14
CA ALA A 143 5.23 -11.02 46.48
C ALA A 143 5.85 -11.74 45.26
N TRP A 144 6.15 -13.03 45.40
CA TRP A 144 6.71 -13.85 44.33
C TRP A 144 5.75 -13.98 43.12
N GLU A 145 4.45 -14.17 43.38
CA GLU A 145 3.40 -14.15 42.34
C GLU A 145 3.34 -12.80 41.61
N LYS A 146 3.35 -11.68 42.36
CA LYS A 146 3.41 -10.34 41.78
C LYS A 146 4.70 -10.12 40.97
N GLY A 147 5.80 -10.77 41.35
CA GLY A 147 7.04 -10.78 40.57
C GLY A 147 6.83 -11.32 39.16
N PHE A 148 6.06 -12.40 38.97
CA PHE A 148 5.74 -12.88 37.61
C PHE A 148 4.90 -11.89 36.81
N GLU A 149 3.96 -11.19 37.45
CA GLU A 149 3.21 -10.13 36.76
C GLU A 149 4.11 -9.00 36.30
N GLU A 150 5.10 -8.61 37.10
CA GLU A 150 6.10 -7.61 36.71
C GLU A 150 7.03 -8.12 35.59
N PHE A 151 7.43 -9.40 35.60
CA PHE A 151 8.16 -10.00 34.45
C PHE A 151 7.33 -9.97 33.16
N ARG A 152 6.04 -10.31 33.21
CA ARG A 152 5.15 -10.18 32.03
C ARG A 152 5.04 -8.73 31.54
N LYS A 153 5.03 -7.75 32.45
CA LYS A 153 5.06 -6.32 32.07
C LYS A 153 6.39 -5.94 31.42
N SER A 154 7.51 -6.48 31.91
CA SER A 154 8.82 -6.30 31.30
C SER A 154 8.82 -6.83 29.86
N GLU A 155 8.41 -8.07 29.64
CA GLU A 155 8.28 -8.66 28.29
C GLU A 155 7.40 -7.82 27.36
N TYR A 156 6.25 -7.36 27.85
CA TYR A 156 5.37 -6.46 27.09
C TYR A 156 6.08 -5.17 26.65
N TYR A 157 6.85 -4.53 27.55
CA TYR A 157 7.57 -3.32 27.21
C TYR A 157 8.74 -3.60 26.27
N ALA A 158 9.44 -4.72 26.43
CA ALA A 158 10.50 -5.15 25.51
C ALA A 158 9.95 -5.36 24.09
N GLU A 159 8.81 -6.03 23.93
CA GLU A 159 8.14 -6.20 22.64
C GLU A 159 7.75 -4.84 22.03
N ARG A 160 7.19 -3.94 22.84
CA ARG A 160 6.84 -2.57 22.40
C ARG A 160 8.07 -1.76 21.98
N ALA A 161 9.21 -1.94 22.65
CA ALA A 161 10.46 -1.31 22.27
C ALA A 161 10.95 -1.84 20.92
N ALA A 162 10.93 -3.16 20.71
CA ALA A 162 11.31 -3.79 19.45
C ALA A 162 10.45 -3.28 18.27
N ILE A 163 9.13 -3.23 18.43
CA ILE A 163 8.21 -2.68 17.42
C ILE A 163 8.53 -1.20 17.11
N ALA A 164 8.89 -0.42 18.15
CA ALA A 164 9.24 0.98 17.97
C ALA A 164 10.57 1.15 17.19
N ARG A 165 11.58 0.31 17.46
CA ARG A 165 12.83 0.29 16.67
C ARG A 165 12.57 -0.09 15.22
N GLN A 166 11.79 -1.14 14.98
CA GLN A 166 11.39 -1.54 13.64
C GLN A 166 10.67 -0.39 12.91
N THR A 167 9.81 0.37 13.60
CA THR A 167 9.15 1.55 13.01
C THR A 167 10.13 2.64 12.60
N ALA A 168 11.25 2.79 13.33
CA ALA A 168 12.32 3.71 12.98
C ALA A 168 13.09 3.22 11.75
N GLU A 169 13.46 1.94 11.71
CA GLU A 169 14.13 1.31 10.56
C GLU A 169 13.27 1.38 9.29
N ASP A 170 11.98 1.06 9.40
CA ASP A 170 10.99 1.11 8.31
C ASP A 170 10.79 2.52 7.74
N THR A 171 11.38 3.56 8.34
CA THR A 171 11.39 4.88 7.73
C THR A 171 12.17 4.91 6.44
N LYS A 172 13.24 4.10 6.30
CA LYS A 172 14.07 3.98 5.08
C LYS A 172 13.76 2.66 4.36
N PRO A 173 12.81 2.63 3.42
CA PRO A 173 12.42 1.40 2.76
C PRO A 173 13.52 0.91 1.80
N THR A 174 13.71 -0.42 1.77
CA THR A 174 14.66 -1.09 0.86
C THR A 174 13.98 -1.87 -0.26
N ASP A 175 12.66 -2.12 -0.16
CA ASP A 175 11.89 -2.79 -1.21
C ASP A 175 11.75 -1.88 -2.45
N LYS A 176 12.58 -2.14 -3.47
CA LYS A 176 12.58 -1.45 -4.76
C LYS A 176 11.20 -1.36 -5.40
N GLY A 177 10.37 -2.40 -5.27
CA GLY A 177 9.01 -2.42 -5.81
C GLY A 177 8.08 -1.46 -5.07
N PHE A 178 8.23 -1.31 -3.76
CA PHE A 178 7.54 -0.28 -2.98
C PHE A 178 8.01 1.13 -3.36
N ILE A 179 9.32 1.34 -3.44
CA ILE A 179 9.92 2.64 -3.74
C ILE A 179 9.47 3.14 -5.13
N ASP A 180 9.55 2.30 -6.17
CA ASP A 180 9.09 2.62 -7.53
C ASP A 180 7.61 3.02 -7.58
N ARG A 181 6.75 2.33 -6.83
CA ARG A 181 5.33 2.70 -6.71
C ARG A 181 5.15 4.08 -6.06
N ARG A 182 5.94 4.39 -5.02
CA ARG A 182 5.88 5.70 -4.34
C ARG A 182 6.36 6.84 -5.21
N ILE A 183 7.40 6.64 -6.02
CA ILE A 183 7.86 7.59 -7.04
C ILE A 183 6.72 7.86 -8.03
N LYS A 184 6.14 6.81 -8.62
CA LYS A 184 5.04 6.93 -9.59
C LYS A 184 3.80 7.64 -9.02
N ASP A 185 3.46 7.38 -7.77
CA ASP A 185 2.35 8.07 -7.09
C ASP A 185 2.66 9.58 -6.93
N ALA A 186 3.89 9.94 -6.59
CA ALA A 186 4.33 11.33 -6.46
C ALA A 186 4.29 12.05 -7.83
N GLU A 187 4.87 11.45 -8.87
CA GLU A 187 4.86 11.97 -10.24
C GLU A 187 3.43 12.17 -10.77
N LYS A 188 2.54 11.19 -10.52
CA LYS A 188 1.12 11.29 -10.89
C LYS A 188 0.45 12.47 -10.20
N THR A 189 0.76 12.70 -8.92
CA THR A 189 0.24 13.83 -8.15
C THR A 189 0.73 15.15 -8.74
N ILE A 190 2.03 15.29 -9.01
CA ILE A 190 2.63 16.48 -9.65
C ILE A 190 1.93 16.79 -10.97
N LYS A 191 1.77 15.78 -11.84
CA LYS A 191 1.12 15.95 -13.14
C LYS A 191 -0.34 16.39 -13.01
N ALA A 192 -1.09 15.81 -12.08
CA ALA A 192 -2.47 16.18 -11.85
C ALA A 192 -2.60 17.62 -11.34
N GLN A 193 -1.77 18.03 -10.38
CA GLN A 193 -1.83 19.38 -9.83
C GLN A 193 -1.34 20.45 -10.81
N ARG A 194 -0.33 20.17 -11.64
CA ARG A 194 0.06 21.10 -12.73
C ARG A 194 -1.11 21.39 -13.68
N LYS A 195 -1.86 20.35 -14.06
CA LYS A 195 -3.07 20.51 -14.87
C LYS A 195 -4.14 21.33 -14.16
N ASN A 196 -4.29 21.16 -12.83
CA ASN A 196 -5.21 21.97 -12.05
C ASN A 196 -4.78 23.45 -12.02
N ILE A 197 -3.50 23.74 -11.83
CA ILE A 197 -2.96 25.11 -11.84
C ILE A 197 -3.22 25.78 -13.19
N GLU A 198 -2.97 25.10 -14.32
CA GLU A 198 -3.30 25.63 -15.65
C GLU A 198 -4.79 25.98 -15.78
N TYR A 199 -5.66 25.16 -15.19
CA TYR A 199 -7.09 25.41 -15.19
C TYR A 199 -7.49 26.59 -14.29
N TYR A 200 -6.90 26.69 -13.09
CA TYR A 200 -7.15 27.77 -12.16
C TYR A 200 -6.65 29.11 -12.69
N ARG A 201 -5.49 29.15 -13.38
CA ARG A 201 -4.99 30.36 -14.05
C ARG A 201 -5.98 30.88 -15.11
N LYS A 202 -6.59 29.99 -15.90
CA LYS A 202 -7.65 30.37 -16.84
C LYS A 202 -8.89 30.93 -16.16
N TYR A 203 -9.24 30.44 -14.97
CA TYR A 203 -10.33 31.03 -14.19
C TYR A 203 -9.98 32.42 -13.69
N LEU A 204 -8.75 32.59 -13.20
CA LEU A 204 -8.26 33.88 -12.72
C LEU A 204 -8.30 34.93 -13.83
N GLU A 205 -7.78 34.61 -15.03
CA GLU A 205 -7.86 35.48 -16.21
C GLU A 205 -9.31 35.87 -16.57
N ARG A 206 -10.25 34.93 -16.52
CA ARG A 206 -11.67 35.20 -16.81
C ARG A 206 -12.31 36.12 -15.77
N ILE A 207 -12.00 35.91 -14.49
CA ILE A 207 -12.49 36.73 -13.38
C ILE A 207 -11.91 38.16 -13.47
N GLU A 208 -10.62 38.29 -13.78
CA GLU A 208 -9.96 39.58 -14.00
C GLU A 208 -10.55 40.34 -15.19
N ASN A 209 -10.97 39.63 -16.24
CA ASN A 209 -11.71 40.19 -17.37
C ASN A 209 -13.19 40.52 -17.05
N GLY A 210 -13.61 40.41 -15.78
CA GLY A 210 -14.94 40.80 -15.31
C GLY A 210 -16.01 39.71 -15.40
N GLU A 211 -15.66 38.47 -15.75
CA GLU A 211 -16.61 37.37 -15.84
C GLU A 211 -17.02 36.84 -14.45
N LYS A 212 -18.32 36.76 -14.18
CA LYS A 212 -18.87 36.22 -12.92
C LYS A 212 -19.11 34.71 -13.03
N ILE A 213 -18.10 33.93 -12.69
CA ILE A 213 -18.18 32.47 -12.70
C ILE A 213 -18.86 31.98 -11.42
N LYS A 214 -19.96 31.22 -11.56
CA LYS A 214 -20.76 30.72 -10.44
C LYS A 214 -20.48 29.25 -10.13
N ARG A 215 -20.54 28.92 -8.85
CA ARG A 215 -20.62 27.54 -8.34
C ARG A 215 -22.03 26.98 -8.54
N TYR A 216 -22.16 25.67 -8.35
CA TYR A 216 -23.45 24.97 -8.34
C TYR A 216 -24.43 25.52 -7.27
N ASN A 217 -23.91 25.97 -6.12
CA ASN A 217 -24.71 26.56 -5.04
C ASN A 217 -25.05 28.06 -5.26
N GLY A 218 -24.64 28.65 -6.39
CA GLY A 218 -24.94 30.04 -6.74
C GLY A 218 -23.87 31.06 -6.34
N ASP A 219 -22.91 30.69 -5.48
CA ASP A 219 -21.82 31.58 -5.05
C ASP A 219 -20.88 31.91 -6.22
N ILE A 220 -20.36 33.14 -6.26
CA ILE A 220 -19.42 33.59 -7.28
C ILE A 220 -18.00 33.27 -6.84
N PHE A 221 -17.16 32.77 -7.75
CA PHE A 221 -15.72 32.66 -7.50
C PHE A 221 -15.08 34.04 -7.43
N THR A 222 -14.39 34.33 -6.34
CA THR A 222 -13.53 35.52 -6.22
C THR A 222 -12.11 35.19 -6.70
N ALA A 223 -11.37 36.21 -7.12
CA ALA A 223 -9.98 36.05 -7.51
C ALA A 223 -9.13 35.49 -6.35
N GLU A 224 -9.36 35.97 -5.13
CA GLU A 224 -8.71 35.49 -3.90
C GLU A 224 -8.89 33.98 -3.67
N MET A 225 -10.12 33.47 -3.87
CA MET A 225 -10.39 32.03 -3.71
C MET A 225 -9.67 31.19 -4.74
N VAL A 226 -9.59 31.66 -6.00
CA VAL A 226 -8.87 30.95 -7.05
C VAL A 226 -7.36 31.01 -6.80
N GLN A 227 -6.85 32.13 -6.30
CA GLN A 227 -5.46 32.27 -5.88
C GLN A 227 -5.10 31.29 -4.76
N GLU A 228 -5.95 31.16 -3.74
CA GLU A 228 -5.78 30.18 -2.67
C GLU A 228 -5.72 28.73 -3.21
N TRP A 229 -6.51 28.41 -4.24
CA TRP A 229 -6.44 27.09 -4.88
C TRP A 229 -5.12 26.85 -5.61
N ILE A 230 -4.58 27.89 -6.26
CA ILE A 230 -3.27 27.83 -6.92
C ILE A 230 -2.19 27.58 -5.85
N GLU A 231 -2.16 28.38 -4.79
CA GLU A 231 -1.19 28.24 -3.69
C GLU A 231 -1.26 26.85 -3.04
N ASN A 232 -2.47 26.34 -2.81
CA ASN A 232 -2.66 25.00 -2.26
C ASN A 232 -2.18 23.92 -3.25
N ALA A 233 -2.45 24.06 -4.55
CA ALA A 233 -1.96 23.13 -5.55
C ALA A 233 -0.43 23.15 -5.67
N GLU A 234 0.19 24.33 -5.56
CA GLU A 234 1.64 24.52 -5.53
C GLU A 234 2.26 23.84 -4.31
N LEU A 235 1.68 24.03 -3.12
CA LEU A 235 2.13 23.33 -1.91
C LEU A 235 1.99 21.80 -2.02
N ILE A 236 0.94 21.29 -2.68
CA ILE A 236 0.83 19.83 -2.95
C ILE A 236 1.96 19.37 -3.87
N ILE A 237 2.31 20.16 -4.90
CA ILE A 237 3.41 19.85 -5.82
C ILE A 237 4.74 19.84 -5.09
N GLU A 238 5.05 20.85 -4.29
CA GLU A 238 6.30 20.93 -3.51
C GLU A 238 6.46 19.70 -2.60
N ASN A 239 5.40 19.33 -1.88
CA ASN A 239 5.39 18.13 -1.05
C ASN A 239 5.59 16.84 -1.86
N ALA A 240 4.98 16.75 -3.03
CA ALA A 240 5.14 15.60 -3.91
C ALA A 240 6.55 15.52 -4.52
N ILE A 241 7.17 16.67 -4.86
CA ILE A 241 8.55 16.74 -5.33
C ILE A 241 9.49 16.28 -4.22
N SER A 242 9.36 16.83 -3.01
CA SER A 242 10.20 16.44 -1.87
C SER A 242 10.07 14.94 -1.56
N LYS A 243 8.86 14.40 -1.64
CA LYS A 243 8.61 12.95 -1.54
C LYS A 243 9.29 12.17 -2.66
N SER A 244 9.23 12.66 -3.90
CA SER A 244 9.88 12.01 -5.05
C SER A 244 11.39 11.95 -4.85
N ILE A 245 12.03 13.07 -4.47
CA ILE A 245 13.47 13.17 -4.22
C ILE A 245 13.89 12.11 -3.19
N TYR A 246 13.22 12.09 -2.04
CA TYR A 246 13.50 11.11 -0.99
C TYR A 246 13.44 9.65 -1.48
N TYR A 247 12.39 9.28 -2.23
CA TYR A 247 12.30 7.90 -2.73
C TYR A 247 13.29 7.60 -3.85
N HIS A 248 13.74 8.60 -4.63
CA HIS A 248 14.84 8.40 -5.57
C HIS A 248 16.15 8.11 -4.83
N GLU A 249 16.47 8.87 -3.78
CA GLU A 249 17.62 8.61 -2.92
C GLU A 249 17.57 7.19 -2.33
N CYS A 250 16.42 6.77 -1.78
CA CYS A 250 16.25 5.39 -1.29
C CYS A 250 16.42 4.33 -2.41
N MET A 251 15.98 4.63 -3.65
CA MET A 251 16.16 3.72 -4.77
C MET A 251 17.64 3.57 -5.13
N GLU A 252 18.40 4.66 -5.12
CA GLU A 252 19.84 4.67 -5.35
C GLU A 252 20.59 3.90 -4.27
N GLU A 253 20.26 4.14 -2.99
CA GLU A 253 20.80 3.40 -1.85
C GLU A 253 20.48 1.89 -1.92
N ALA A 254 19.31 1.52 -2.43
CA ALA A 254 18.94 0.13 -2.68
C ALA A 254 19.67 -0.50 -3.88
N GLY A 255 20.52 0.24 -4.60
CA GLY A 255 21.28 -0.22 -5.76
C GLY A 255 20.53 -0.10 -7.08
N GLY A 256 19.56 0.81 -7.17
CA GLY A 256 18.87 1.17 -8.42
C GLY A 256 18.02 0.05 -9.04
N VAL A 257 17.50 0.31 -10.24
CA VAL A 257 16.74 -0.65 -11.04
C VAL A 257 17.66 -1.31 -12.05
N ALA A 258 18.01 -2.58 -11.83
CA ALA A 258 18.91 -3.33 -12.69
C ALA A 258 18.24 -3.81 -14.00
N PHE A 259 16.92 -3.91 -14.02
CA PHE A 259 16.17 -4.54 -15.10
C PHE A 259 15.37 -3.51 -15.92
N SER A 260 15.23 -3.79 -17.21
CA SER A 260 14.50 -2.96 -18.16
C SER A 260 13.94 -3.84 -19.28
N LYS A 261 13.23 -3.20 -20.21
CA LYS A 261 12.72 -3.89 -21.41
C LYS A 261 13.85 -4.46 -22.28
N ASP A 262 15.04 -3.86 -22.22
CA ASP A 262 16.15 -4.21 -23.12
C ASP A 262 16.89 -5.46 -22.63
N ASN A 263 16.86 -5.74 -21.33
CA ASN A 263 17.57 -6.88 -20.73
C ASN A 263 16.68 -8.05 -20.29
N ILE A 264 15.35 -7.87 -20.19
CA ILE A 264 14.40 -8.96 -19.95
C ILE A 264 13.67 -9.32 -21.25
N LYS A 265 13.62 -10.62 -21.58
CA LYS A 265 12.90 -11.13 -22.76
C LYS A 265 11.73 -12.03 -22.38
N GLU A 266 10.79 -12.18 -23.30
CA GLU A 266 9.73 -13.19 -23.19
C GLU A 266 10.35 -14.60 -23.13
N GLY A 267 9.89 -15.42 -22.19
CA GLY A 267 10.40 -16.77 -21.95
C GLY A 267 11.30 -16.88 -20.73
N TYR A 268 11.96 -15.79 -20.30
CA TYR A 268 12.86 -15.79 -19.14
C TYR A 268 12.13 -16.24 -17.88
N ILE A 269 12.86 -16.92 -16.99
CA ILE A 269 12.41 -17.25 -15.65
C ILE A 269 13.07 -16.26 -14.69
N VAL A 270 12.26 -15.49 -14.00
CA VAL A 270 12.70 -14.45 -13.05
C VAL A 270 12.19 -14.76 -11.65
N GLU A 271 12.92 -14.29 -10.65
CA GLU A 271 12.47 -14.30 -9.25
C GLU A 271 11.80 -12.96 -8.93
N LEU A 272 10.54 -12.99 -8.49
CA LEU A 272 9.81 -11.82 -7.99
C LEU A 272 9.68 -11.91 -6.47
N ASN A 273 9.87 -10.78 -5.77
CA ASN A 273 9.79 -10.72 -4.30
C ASN A 273 8.48 -11.31 -3.71
N ARG A 274 7.35 -11.14 -4.40
CA ARG A 274 6.03 -11.57 -3.92
C ARG A 274 5.67 -13.01 -4.25
N TRP A 275 6.16 -13.53 -5.37
CA TRP A 275 5.64 -14.78 -5.96
C TRP A 275 6.71 -15.86 -6.16
N GLY A 276 7.99 -15.55 -5.92
CA GLY A 276 9.08 -16.46 -6.21
C GLY A 276 9.29 -16.61 -7.72
N LYS A 277 9.35 -17.85 -8.21
CA LYS A 277 9.69 -18.15 -9.61
C LYS A 277 8.52 -17.87 -10.55
N CYS A 278 8.78 -17.00 -11.53
CA CYS A 278 7.82 -16.55 -12.50
C CYS A 278 8.39 -16.61 -13.91
N ARG A 279 7.58 -17.05 -14.88
CA ARG A 279 7.92 -17.00 -16.30
C ARG A 279 7.42 -15.71 -16.92
N VAL A 280 8.28 -15.01 -17.65
CA VAL A 280 7.94 -13.78 -18.38
C VAL A 280 7.15 -14.15 -19.64
N ILE A 281 5.92 -13.66 -19.73
CA ILE A 281 5.02 -13.87 -20.89
C ILE A 281 5.07 -12.68 -21.86
N GLY A 282 5.38 -11.48 -21.37
CA GLY A 282 5.38 -10.26 -22.18
C GLY A 282 6.22 -9.15 -21.56
N THR A 283 6.86 -8.33 -22.38
CA THR A 283 7.72 -7.22 -21.92
C THR A 283 7.16 -5.87 -22.40
N GLY A 284 6.57 -5.13 -21.45
CA GLY A 284 6.07 -3.78 -21.66
C GLY A 284 7.15 -2.72 -21.44
N LYS A 285 6.85 -1.45 -21.75
CA LYS A 285 7.79 -0.34 -21.52
C LYS A 285 8.15 -0.16 -20.04
N VAL A 286 7.20 -0.40 -19.13
CA VAL A 286 7.33 -0.10 -17.69
C VAL A 286 7.21 -1.35 -16.82
N ASN A 287 6.65 -2.44 -17.35
CA ASN A 287 6.34 -3.65 -16.60
C ASN A 287 6.51 -4.91 -17.45
N ILE A 288 6.71 -6.03 -16.77
CA ILE A 288 6.62 -7.37 -17.34
C ILE A 288 5.24 -7.97 -17.05
N SER A 289 4.75 -8.78 -17.98
CA SER A 289 3.65 -9.71 -17.73
C SER A 289 4.25 -11.07 -17.39
N TYR A 290 3.80 -11.70 -16.31
CA TYR A 290 4.36 -12.97 -15.84
C TYR A 290 3.29 -14.03 -15.56
N SER A 291 3.71 -15.29 -15.51
CA SER A 291 2.96 -16.43 -14.98
C SER A 291 3.74 -17.08 -13.84
N ILE A 292 3.05 -17.37 -12.75
CA ILE A 292 3.62 -18.00 -11.55
C ILE A 292 3.86 -19.48 -11.84
N MET A 293 5.06 -19.98 -11.52
CA MET A 293 5.47 -21.36 -11.83
C MET A 293 5.22 -22.34 -10.68
N GLU A 294 5.34 -21.89 -9.43
CA GLU A 294 5.34 -22.75 -8.24
C GLU A 294 4.29 -22.29 -7.20
N GLY A 295 3.82 -23.22 -6.36
CA GLY A 295 2.89 -22.95 -5.26
C GLY A 295 1.41 -22.99 -5.63
N GLY A 296 0.53 -22.68 -4.67
CA GLY A 296 -0.93 -22.75 -4.84
C GLY A 296 -1.52 -21.77 -5.86
N ALA A 297 -0.75 -20.78 -6.30
CA ALA A 297 -1.11 -19.82 -7.34
C ALA A 297 -0.44 -20.13 -8.69
N ALA A 298 0.14 -21.31 -8.87
CA ALA A 298 0.75 -21.71 -10.13
C ALA A 298 -0.24 -21.60 -11.30
N GLY A 299 0.23 -21.06 -12.43
CA GLY A 299 -0.57 -20.82 -13.62
C GLY A 299 -1.34 -19.49 -13.64
N TYR A 300 -1.50 -18.81 -12.51
CA TYR A 300 -2.01 -17.43 -12.51
C TYR A 300 -0.95 -16.46 -13.05
N GLY A 301 -1.40 -15.31 -13.54
CA GLY A 301 -0.53 -14.30 -14.11
C GLY A 301 -0.88 -12.88 -13.66
N GLY A 302 0.06 -11.97 -13.89
CA GLY A 302 -0.05 -10.59 -13.45
C GLY A 302 0.94 -9.66 -14.17
N LYS A 303 1.03 -8.42 -13.67
CA LYS A 303 2.02 -7.43 -14.10
C LYS A 303 2.91 -7.05 -12.93
N ALA A 304 4.22 -6.95 -13.17
CA ALA A 304 5.22 -6.52 -12.18
C ALA A 304 6.10 -5.43 -12.79
N ALA A 305 6.48 -4.43 -12.00
CA ALA A 305 7.46 -3.44 -12.42
C ALA A 305 8.85 -4.09 -12.54
N TYR A 306 9.73 -3.54 -13.38
CA TYR A 306 11.11 -4.04 -13.48
C TYR A 306 11.87 -3.96 -12.14
N ALA A 307 11.55 -2.99 -11.29
CA ALA A 307 12.08 -2.85 -9.94
C ALA A 307 11.70 -4.01 -8.99
N GLU A 308 10.67 -4.80 -9.32
CA GLU A 308 10.24 -5.96 -8.49
C GLU A 308 10.99 -7.26 -8.82
N ILE A 309 11.79 -7.26 -9.88
CA ILE A 309 12.62 -8.40 -10.26
C ILE A 309 13.84 -8.43 -9.35
N LYS A 310 14.00 -9.53 -8.62
CA LYS A 310 15.13 -9.76 -7.72
C LYS A 310 16.33 -10.34 -8.47
N SER A 311 16.07 -11.33 -9.33
CA SER A 311 17.12 -12.02 -10.08
C SER A 311 16.55 -12.68 -11.35
N ILE A 312 17.42 -12.98 -12.31
CA ILE A 312 17.12 -13.86 -13.44
C ILE A 312 17.59 -15.27 -13.05
N ILE A 313 16.69 -16.24 -13.08
CA ILE A 313 16.96 -17.65 -12.75
C ILE A 313 17.35 -18.42 -14.00
N SER A 314 16.68 -18.17 -15.13
CA SER A 314 17.01 -18.79 -16.41
C SER A 314 16.67 -17.86 -17.57
N GLU A 315 17.58 -17.80 -18.53
CA GLU A 315 17.41 -17.10 -19.81
C GLU A 315 16.89 -18.03 -20.91
N GLU A 316 16.70 -19.32 -20.62
CA GLU A 316 16.20 -20.28 -21.59
C GLU A 316 14.78 -19.90 -21.98
N VAL A 317 14.62 -19.49 -23.24
CA VAL A 317 13.32 -19.26 -23.85
C VAL A 317 12.84 -20.61 -24.35
N PRO A 318 11.87 -21.28 -23.68
CA PRO A 318 11.30 -22.49 -24.22
C PRO A 318 10.68 -22.16 -25.59
N GLU A 319 10.98 -22.97 -26.61
CA GLU A 319 10.39 -22.81 -27.92
C GLU A 319 8.87 -22.76 -27.80
N LYS A 320 8.27 -21.72 -28.38
CA LYS A 320 6.81 -21.60 -28.40
C LYS A 320 6.29 -22.74 -29.28
N PRO A 321 5.42 -23.63 -28.76
CA PRO A 321 4.85 -24.68 -29.58
C PRO A 321 4.12 -24.07 -30.78
N GLU A 322 4.38 -24.61 -31.97
CA GLU A 322 3.73 -24.16 -33.18
C GLU A 322 2.23 -24.45 -33.12
N HIS A 323 1.42 -23.62 -33.78
CA HIS A 323 -0.01 -23.85 -33.78
C HIS A 323 -0.37 -25.01 -34.75
N PRO A 324 -1.42 -25.81 -34.47
CA PRO A 324 -1.71 -27.02 -35.25
C PRO A 324 -2.43 -26.79 -36.59
N PHE A 325 -2.72 -25.53 -36.98
CA PHE A 325 -3.43 -25.21 -38.23
C PHE A 325 -2.57 -25.53 -39.46
N LYS A 326 -3.19 -25.99 -40.56
CA LYS A 326 -2.54 -26.29 -41.85
C LYS A 326 -3.18 -25.48 -42.98
N VAL A 327 -2.41 -25.17 -44.02
CA VAL A 327 -2.93 -24.47 -45.22
C VAL A 327 -3.90 -25.42 -45.93
N GLY A 328 -5.08 -24.92 -46.29
CA GLY A 328 -6.16 -25.73 -46.86
C GLY A 328 -7.16 -26.27 -45.83
N ASP A 329 -6.90 -26.16 -44.52
CA ASP A 329 -7.91 -26.50 -43.52
C ASP A 329 -9.17 -25.63 -43.73
N SER A 330 -10.34 -26.26 -43.78
CA SER A 330 -11.63 -25.55 -43.82
C SER A 330 -12.39 -25.68 -42.50
N TYR A 331 -12.97 -24.57 -42.06
CA TYR A 331 -13.71 -24.49 -40.81
C TYR A 331 -15.03 -23.75 -41.02
N THR A 332 -16.10 -24.30 -40.48
CA THR A 332 -17.42 -23.65 -40.48
C THR A 332 -17.58 -22.85 -39.19
N VAL A 333 -17.87 -21.56 -39.32
CA VAL A 333 -18.01 -20.62 -38.21
C VAL A 333 -19.40 -19.97 -38.29
N GLN A 334 -20.04 -19.74 -37.14
CA GLN A 334 -21.39 -19.16 -37.08
C GLN A 334 -21.32 -17.63 -37.10
N VAL A 335 -21.80 -17.02 -38.19
CA VAL A 335 -21.75 -15.57 -38.39
C VAL A 335 -23.14 -14.97 -38.23
N TRP A 336 -23.24 -13.85 -37.51
CA TRP A 336 -24.51 -13.14 -37.33
C TRP A 336 -24.92 -12.43 -38.63
N ASN A 337 -26.11 -12.77 -39.14
CA ASN A 337 -26.74 -12.06 -40.25
C ASN A 337 -27.70 -11.00 -39.68
N SER A 338 -27.40 -9.73 -39.90
CA SER A 338 -28.19 -8.60 -39.39
C SER A 338 -29.58 -8.47 -40.04
N GLU A 339 -29.74 -8.93 -41.27
CA GLU A 339 -31.01 -8.83 -42.01
C GLU A 339 -32.02 -9.90 -41.56
N LYS A 340 -31.52 -11.10 -41.30
CA LYS A 340 -32.34 -12.24 -40.88
C LYS A 340 -32.39 -12.46 -39.37
N CYS A 341 -31.68 -11.63 -38.59
CA CYS A 341 -31.52 -11.76 -37.14
C CYS A 341 -31.19 -13.20 -36.67
N THR A 342 -30.43 -13.94 -37.48
CA THR A 342 -30.09 -15.35 -37.27
C THR A 342 -28.61 -15.59 -37.57
N ARG A 343 -28.02 -16.65 -37.00
CA ARG A 343 -26.65 -17.05 -37.32
C ARG A 343 -26.64 -18.05 -38.47
N GLU A 344 -25.82 -17.77 -39.47
CA GLU A 344 -25.65 -18.62 -40.63
C GLU A 344 -24.23 -19.23 -40.62
N PRO A 345 -24.09 -20.52 -40.98
CA PRO A 345 -22.79 -21.16 -41.11
C PRO A 345 -22.03 -20.56 -42.29
N LYS A 346 -20.79 -20.13 -42.04
CA LYS A 346 -19.91 -19.59 -43.06
C LYS A 346 -18.58 -20.33 -43.06
N GLU A 347 -18.13 -20.76 -44.22
CA GLU A 347 -16.89 -21.53 -44.35
C GLU A 347 -15.67 -20.60 -44.51
N TYR A 348 -14.62 -20.87 -43.74
CA TYR A 348 -13.35 -20.17 -43.80
C TYR A 348 -12.25 -21.17 -44.14
N ILE A 349 -11.47 -20.87 -45.18
CA ILE A 349 -10.34 -21.70 -45.62
C ILE A 349 -9.04 -21.01 -45.22
N VAL A 350 -8.10 -21.76 -44.64
CA VAL A 350 -6.77 -21.26 -44.30
C VAL A 350 -5.94 -21.11 -45.58
N THR A 351 -5.57 -19.88 -45.90
CA THR A 351 -4.83 -19.54 -47.15
C THR A 351 -3.34 -19.36 -46.93
N LYS A 352 -2.94 -18.87 -45.75
CA LYS A 352 -1.52 -18.64 -45.41
C LYS A 352 -1.28 -18.85 -43.93
N ILE A 353 -0.15 -19.47 -43.63
CA ILE A 353 0.32 -19.72 -42.26
C ILE A 353 1.71 -19.11 -42.07
N THR A 354 1.92 -18.60 -40.87
CA THR A 354 3.22 -18.19 -40.32
C THR A 354 3.29 -18.71 -38.89
N SER A 355 4.49 -18.83 -38.30
CA SER A 355 4.65 -19.30 -36.91
C SER A 355 3.81 -18.54 -35.87
N GLN A 356 3.37 -17.31 -36.18
CA GLN A 356 2.58 -16.48 -35.26
C GLN A 356 1.13 -16.23 -35.69
N ARG A 357 0.77 -16.43 -36.97
CA ARG A 357 -0.52 -15.99 -37.53
C ARG A 357 -1.06 -16.97 -38.56
N VAL A 358 -2.38 -17.10 -38.55
CA VAL A 358 -3.18 -17.85 -39.53
C VAL A 358 -4.06 -16.87 -40.29
N THR A 359 -4.03 -16.94 -41.62
CA THR A 359 -4.85 -16.11 -42.50
C THR A 359 -5.96 -16.95 -43.11
N LEU A 360 -7.20 -16.55 -42.88
CA LEU A 360 -8.39 -17.24 -43.36
C LEU A 360 -9.12 -16.38 -44.40
N LYS A 361 -9.75 -17.01 -45.39
CA LYS A 361 -10.57 -16.35 -46.40
C LYS A 361 -11.89 -17.09 -46.58
N THR A 362 -12.94 -16.35 -46.89
CA THR A 362 -14.26 -16.88 -47.24
C THR A 362 -14.69 -16.34 -48.59
N GLY A 363 -14.82 -17.20 -49.59
CA GLY A 363 -15.22 -16.82 -50.94
C GLY A 363 -14.40 -15.64 -51.51
N GLU A 364 -15.08 -14.60 -51.95
CA GLU A 364 -14.49 -13.36 -52.50
C GLU A 364 -14.16 -12.30 -51.44
N GLU A 365 -14.51 -12.52 -50.17
CA GLU A 365 -14.29 -11.54 -49.12
C GLU A 365 -12.82 -11.33 -48.77
N ARG A 366 -12.55 -10.21 -48.10
CA ARG A 366 -11.21 -9.85 -47.64
C ARG A 366 -10.69 -10.89 -46.65
N ALA A 367 -9.45 -11.34 -46.85
CA ALA A 367 -8.79 -12.27 -45.95
C ALA A 367 -8.58 -11.65 -44.55
N VAL A 368 -8.78 -12.47 -43.52
CA VAL A 368 -8.65 -12.08 -42.11
C VAL A 368 -7.44 -12.80 -41.53
N SER A 369 -6.45 -12.04 -41.06
CA SER A 369 -5.27 -12.60 -40.38
C SER A 369 -5.45 -12.51 -38.88
N ARG A 370 -5.36 -13.64 -38.16
CA ARG A 370 -5.55 -13.72 -36.71
C ARG A 370 -4.38 -14.44 -36.03
N LYS A 371 -4.14 -14.10 -34.75
CA LYS A 371 -3.14 -14.75 -33.90
C LYS A 371 -3.82 -15.87 -33.10
N PRO A 372 -3.45 -17.14 -33.29
CA PRO A 372 -3.98 -18.25 -32.50
C PRO A 372 -3.61 -18.10 -31.02
N ARG A 373 -4.51 -18.52 -30.12
CA ARG A 373 -4.27 -18.53 -28.67
C ARG A 373 -4.30 -19.95 -28.15
N ARG A 374 -3.21 -20.37 -27.51
CA ARG A 374 -3.11 -21.64 -26.78
C ARG A 374 -3.71 -21.47 -25.38
N PHE A 375 -4.56 -22.39 -24.97
CA PHE A 375 -5.15 -22.42 -23.63
C PHE A 375 -5.20 -23.85 -23.11
N LYS A 376 -5.22 -24.01 -21.78
CA LYS A 376 -5.34 -25.32 -21.14
C LYS A 376 -6.79 -25.79 -21.26
N ASP A 377 -7.01 -26.98 -21.82
CA ASP A 377 -8.33 -27.60 -21.90
C ASP A 377 -8.63 -28.33 -20.57
N ASN A 378 -9.89 -28.69 -20.32
CA ASN A 378 -10.31 -29.46 -19.14
C ASN A 378 -9.80 -30.92 -19.11
N SER A 379 -8.99 -31.31 -20.10
CA SER A 379 -8.33 -32.61 -20.14
C SER A 379 -7.04 -32.61 -19.31
N THR A 380 -6.74 -33.74 -18.68
CA THR A 380 -5.71 -33.89 -17.64
C THR A 380 -4.32 -33.40 -18.04
N ASN A 381 -4.00 -33.34 -19.35
CA ASN A 381 -2.76 -32.77 -19.91
C ASN A 381 -2.92 -32.14 -21.31
N GLY A 382 -4.14 -31.86 -21.78
CA GLY A 382 -4.35 -31.36 -23.14
C GLY A 382 -4.40 -29.85 -23.22
N PHE A 383 -3.72 -29.29 -24.22
CA PHE A 383 -3.88 -27.91 -24.63
C PHE A 383 -4.70 -27.85 -25.92
N SER A 384 -5.48 -26.79 -26.05
CA SER A 384 -6.27 -26.49 -27.23
C SER A 384 -5.90 -25.10 -27.74
N TRP A 385 -6.05 -24.89 -29.04
CA TRP A 385 -5.78 -23.65 -29.73
C TRP A 385 -7.09 -23.03 -30.23
N ALA A 386 -7.26 -21.73 -30.02
CA ALA A 386 -8.43 -20.98 -30.45
C ALA A 386 -8.07 -19.85 -31.43
N ILE A 387 -8.87 -19.67 -32.48
CA ILE A 387 -8.82 -18.53 -33.39
C ILE A 387 -10.21 -17.87 -33.44
N GLY A 388 -10.34 -16.66 -32.91
CA GLY A 388 -11.53 -15.82 -33.10
C GLY A 388 -11.53 -15.21 -34.50
N VAL A 389 -12.43 -15.66 -35.37
CA VAL A 389 -12.54 -15.17 -36.74
C VAL A 389 -13.49 -13.98 -36.79
N VAL A 390 -14.63 -14.11 -36.13
CA VAL A 390 -15.73 -13.14 -36.09
C VAL A 390 -16.19 -12.95 -34.64
N ASP A 391 -16.69 -11.76 -34.31
CA ASP A 391 -17.08 -11.43 -32.95
C ASP A 391 -18.39 -12.14 -32.54
N GLY A 392 -18.43 -12.66 -31.31
CA GLY A 392 -19.61 -13.29 -30.70
C GLY A 392 -19.60 -14.82 -30.66
N TYR A 393 -20.73 -15.40 -30.23
CA TYR A 393 -20.89 -16.82 -29.94
C TYR A 393 -20.77 -17.68 -31.22
N GLY A 394 -19.92 -18.72 -31.20
CA GLY A 394 -19.68 -19.59 -32.35
C GLY A 394 -18.78 -18.98 -33.44
N GLY A 395 -18.18 -17.80 -33.17
CA GLY A 395 -17.22 -17.10 -34.04
C GLY A 395 -15.76 -17.56 -33.92
N THR A 396 -15.51 -18.59 -33.11
CA THR A 396 -14.16 -19.05 -32.73
C THR A 396 -13.94 -20.50 -33.15
N ILE A 397 -12.83 -20.74 -33.85
CA ILE A 397 -12.37 -22.07 -34.26
C ILE A 397 -11.51 -22.64 -33.13
N TYR A 398 -11.75 -23.89 -32.74
CA TYR A 398 -10.95 -24.63 -31.76
C TYR A 398 -10.26 -25.82 -32.42
N LYS A 399 -8.99 -26.05 -32.11
CA LYS A 399 -8.20 -27.20 -32.58
C LYS A 399 -7.37 -27.77 -31.44
N LYS A 400 -7.42 -29.09 -31.22
CA LYS A 400 -6.64 -29.71 -30.13
C LYS A 400 -5.18 -29.82 -30.53
N GLU A 401 -4.27 -29.67 -29.57
CA GLU A 401 -2.84 -29.82 -29.83
C GLU A 401 -2.46 -31.27 -30.18
N THR A 402 -3.25 -32.25 -29.74
CA THR A 402 -3.09 -33.68 -30.08
C THR A 402 -3.36 -34.02 -31.56
N ASP A 403 -3.92 -33.08 -32.33
CA ASP A 403 -4.20 -33.27 -33.77
C ASP A 403 -2.96 -32.99 -34.65
N MET A 404 -1.80 -32.78 -34.04
CA MET A 404 -0.48 -32.78 -34.72
C MET A 404 -0.10 -34.21 -35.14
N LYS A 405 -0.70 -34.70 -36.23
CA LYS A 405 -0.14 -35.80 -37.03
C LYS A 405 0.58 -35.25 -38.25
#